data_AF-A0AAE3I7F0-F1
#
_entry.id   AF-A0AAE3I7F0-F1
#
_cell.length_a   1.000
_cell.length_b   1.000
_cell.length_c   1.000
_cell.angle_alpha   90.00
_cell.angle_beta   90.00
_cell.angle_gamma   90.00
#
_symmetry.space_group_name_H-M   'P 1'
#
loop_
_entity.id
_entity.type
_entity.pdbx_description
1 polymer ?
#
loop_
_entity_poly.entity_id
_entity_poly.type
_entity_poly.pdbx_seq_one_letter_code
_entity_poly.pdbx_strand_id
1 'polypeptide(L)'
;MARSTIATICFSRIQSKSPCTMMFQVRRTVSCLLATLAALLIMGWQPSSTSKSSSKIVMPQSIEIEIGESPQALIGRYGKAVDVDNKNEQAYGVTFYAVDWPDSSQGTVVIKNQKSEVRLDTALGVSGSFDKAHAEEGIYDYSISLGIPPRNNVTHDQARLQFYEMLKRIQQAGWKRWIYPENPRLAGAEAFRYRLVKDQGVDSLDPEYVPGLEDWMKLPDMTSWRFYLNGVYMDVQMSRDSTRMKVDEPGAYFVKIKLEGYANFWRNALNEQDRPHWRDLFPGLQRQMHAERANAEQKLKAQGYTIDTSYRNPDETSGDQPISPPGKTGAK
;
A
#
# COMPACT_ATOMS: atom_id res chain seq x y z
N MET A 1 -7.02 28.84 24.45
CA MET A 1 -5.57 28.70 24.15
C MET A 1 -5.10 27.35 24.66
N ALA A 2 -4.93 26.38 23.77
CA ALA A 2 -4.09 25.19 23.95
C ALA A 2 -4.04 24.52 22.57
N ARG A 3 -2.91 24.65 21.87
CA ARG A 3 -2.64 23.98 20.60
C ARG A 3 -2.15 22.58 20.92
N SER A 4 -2.78 21.55 20.37
CA SER A 4 -2.24 20.19 20.42
C SER A 4 -1.61 19.87 19.07
N THR A 5 -0.28 19.72 19.09
CA THR A 5 0.57 19.41 17.94
C THR A 5 0.70 17.89 17.85
N ILE A 6 0.21 17.27 16.78
CA ILE A 6 0.38 15.84 16.51
C ILE A 6 1.80 15.63 15.97
N ALA A 7 2.61 14.87 16.70
CA ALA A 7 3.97 14.51 16.35
C ALA A 7 3.99 13.23 15.50
N THR A 8 4.52 13.35 14.28
CA THR A 8 4.87 12.25 13.37
C THR A 8 6.05 11.45 13.93
N ILE A 9 5.88 10.15 14.16
CA ILE A 9 6.99 9.24 14.52
C ILE A 9 7.56 8.63 13.23
N CYS A 10 8.78 9.03 12.88
CA CYS A 10 9.62 8.40 11.86
C CYS A 10 10.33 7.16 12.44
N PHE A 11 10.19 6.01 11.79
CA PHE A 11 11.06 4.85 12.03
C PHE A 11 12.34 5.01 11.22
N SER A 12 13.49 5.06 11.90
CA SER A 12 14.81 5.06 11.28
C SER A 12 15.60 3.80 11.66
N ARG A 13 16.21 3.19 10.64
CA ARG A 13 16.90 1.90 10.64
C ARG A 13 18.41 2.17 10.55
N ILE A 14 19.22 1.72 11.52
CA ILE A 14 20.70 1.72 11.45
C ILE A 14 21.19 0.44 12.16
N GLN A 15 21.54 -0.60 11.41
CA GLN A 15 22.90 -1.06 11.05
C GLN A 15 23.80 -1.59 12.19
N SER A 16 24.11 -2.90 12.07
CA SER A 16 25.45 -3.51 11.99
C SER A 16 26.53 -3.06 12.99
N LYS A 17 27.03 -4.02 13.80
CA LYS A 17 28.47 -4.17 14.10
C LYS A 17 28.78 -5.49 14.83
N SER A 18 29.75 -6.22 14.29
CA SER A 18 30.67 -7.18 14.92
C SER A 18 31.96 -7.10 14.07
N PRO A 19 33.17 -7.44 14.55
CA PRO A 19 33.48 -8.39 15.62
C PRO A 19 34.58 -7.91 16.60
N CYS A 20 34.85 -8.68 17.67
CA CYS A 20 36.14 -8.61 18.34
C CYS A 20 36.61 -10.01 18.78
N THR A 21 37.81 -10.31 18.34
CA THR A 21 38.61 -11.52 18.52
C THR A 21 39.16 -11.58 19.95
N MET A 22 39.16 -12.76 20.59
CA MET A 22 40.20 -13.06 21.57
C MET A 22 40.52 -14.56 21.59
N MET A 23 41.75 -14.87 21.16
CA MET A 23 42.46 -16.12 21.36
C MET A 23 42.79 -16.32 22.83
N PHE A 24 42.64 -17.55 23.35
CA PHE A 24 43.48 -18.05 24.43
C PHE A 24 43.91 -19.49 24.10
N GLN A 25 45.23 -19.67 23.96
CA GLN A 25 45.92 -20.95 23.91
C GLN A 25 46.32 -21.36 25.33
N VAL A 26 46.14 -22.63 25.69
CA VAL A 26 46.99 -23.33 26.67
C VAL A 26 47.28 -24.75 26.18
N ARG A 27 48.53 -25.16 26.35
CA ARG A 27 49.23 -26.32 25.77
C ARG A 27 49.36 -27.51 26.75
N ARG A 28 49.27 -28.73 26.19
CA ARG A 28 50.07 -29.99 26.43
C ARG A 28 49.94 -30.66 27.84
N THR A 29 49.94 -31.99 28.06
CA THR A 29 50.78 -33.16 27.66
C THR A 29 50.12 -34.47 28.21
N VAL A 30 49.96 -35.61 27.49
CA VAL A 30 50.83 -36.82 27.31
C VAL A 30 50.23 -38.15 27.88
N SER A 31 50.03 -39.12 26.95
CA SER A 31 50.18 -40.60 26.92
C SER A 31 49.73 -41.57 28.04
N CYS A 32 49.00 -42.63 27.64
CA CYS A 32 49.42 -44.07 27.59
C CYS A 32 48.19 -44.99 27.28
N LEU A 33 48.15 -45.68 26.14
CA LEU A 33 48.45 -47.11 25.91
C LEU A 33 47.39 -48.12 26.40
N LEU A 34 46.66 -48.75 25.47
CA LEU A 34 46.52 -50.23 25.32
C LEU A 34 45.62 -50.60 24.13
N ALA A 35 46.07 -51.60 23.37
CA ALA A 35 45.48 -52.14 22.16
C ALA A 35 44.53 -53.32 22.46
N THR A 36 43.51 -53.55 21.62
CA THR A 36 43.37 -54.74 20.72
C THR A 36 41.95 -54.91 20.15
N LEU A 37 41.89 -55.07 18.81
CA LEU A 37 40.99 -55.87 17.95
C LEU A 37 39.58 -56.28 18.41
N ALA A 38 38.57 -55.92 17.62
CA ALA A 38 37.54 -56.85 17.12
C ALA A 38 36.80 -56.25 15.89
N ALA A 39 36.68 -57.06 14.84
CA ALA A 39 36.12 -56.73 13.55
C ALA A 39 34.59 -56.86 13.49
N LEU A 40 34.02 -56.24 12.43
CA LEU A 40 32.71 -56.53 11.80
C LEU A 40 31.44 -56.09 12.53
N LEU A 41 30.96 -54.89 12.18
CA LEU A 41 29.54 -54.56 11.96
C LEU A 41 29.43 -53.19 11.28
N ILE A 42 29.70 -53.14 9.97
CA ILE A 42 29.27 -52.02 9.13
C ILE A 42 27.80 -52.27 8.79
N MET A 43 26.90 -52.02 9.75
CA MET A 43 25.52 -51.70 9.40
C MET A 43 25.53 -50.24 8.96
N GLY A 44 25.34 -50.04 7.66
CA GLY A 44 25.19 -48.72 7.07
C GLY A 44 24.04 -47.97 7.74
N TRP A 45 24.38 -47.05 8.62
CA TRP A 45 23.55 -45.87 8.85
C TRP A 45 23.62 -45.04 7.58
N GLN A 46 22.73 -45.33 6.63
CA GLN A 46 22.31 -44.30 5.70
C GLN A 46 21.50 -43.30 6.52
N PRO A 47 21.95 -42.05 6.71
CA PRO A 47 21.01 -41.01 7.10
C PRO A 47 19.95 -40.99 6.00
N SER A 48 18.72 -41.34 6.36
CA SER A 48 17.57 -41.09 5.51
C SER A 48 17.43 -39.58 5.38
N SER A 49 18.19 -39.00 4.45
CA SER A 49 17.90 -37.70 3.89
C SER A 49 16.59 -37.87 3.14
N THR A 50 15.48 -37.79 3.88
CA THR A 50 14.20 -37.37 3.33
C THR A 50 14.46 -35.96 2.82
N SER A 51 14.92 -35.86 1.56
CA SER A 51 14.85 -34.60 0.84
C SER A 51 13.36 -34.28 0.82
N LYS A 52 12.92 -33.36 1.69
CA LYS A 52 11.65 -32.68 1.49
C LYS A 52 11.70 -32.17 0.06
N SER A 53 10.96 -32.83 -0.82
CA SER A 53 10.72 -32.34 -2.16
C SER A 53 10.12 -30.96 -1.96
N SER A 54 10.93 -29.92 -2.15
CA SER A 54 10.46 -28.56 -2.15
C SER A 54 9.60 -28.46 -3.39
N SER A 55 8.29 -28.63 -3.20
CA SER A 55 7.34 -28.40 -4.29
C SER A 55 7.59 -26.98 -4.77
N LYS A 56 8.18 -26.84 -5.96
CA LYS A 56 8.52 -25.56 -6.56
C LYS A 56 7.24 -24.72 -6.60
N ILE A 57 7.20 -23.61 -5.85
CA ILE A 57 6.07 -22.68 -5.88
C ILE A 57 6.06 -22.06 -7.29
N VAL A 58 4.95 -22.23 -8.00
CA VAL A 58 4.73 -21.60 -9.30
C VAL A 58 4.00 -20.29 -9.03
N MET A 59 4.68 -19.16 -9.23
CA MET A 59 4.07 -17.85 -9.02
C MET A 59 3.05 -17.56 -10.14
N PRO A 60 1.83 -17.11 -9.81
CA PRO A 60 0.84 -16.74 -10.81
C PRO A 60 1.31 -15.50 -11.57
N GLN A 61 1.07 -15.44 -12.88
CA GLN A 61 1.40 -14.25 -13.68
C GLN A 61 0.42 -13.09 -13.41
N SER A 62 -0.81 -13.41 -13.01
CA SER A 62 -1.86 -12.44 -12.70
C SER A 62 -2.64 -12.89 -11.48
N ILE A 63 -3.01 -11.93 -10.63
CA ILE A 63 -3.93 -12.14 -9.52
C ILE A 63 -5.08 -11.12 -9.59
N GLU A 64 -6.24 -11.53 -9.11
CA GLU A 64 -7.42 -10.68 -8.96
C GLU A 64 -7.64 -10.45 -7.46
N ILE A 65 -7.87 -9.20 -7.10
CA ILE A 65 -8.15 -8.77 -5.73
C ILE A 65 -9.42 -7.92 -5.70
N GLU A 66 -10.17 -8.01 -4.60
CA GLU A 66 -11.34 -7.18 -4.34
C GLU A 66 -11.43 -6.84 -2.85
N ILE A 67 -11.64 -5.57 -2.51
CA ILE A 67 -11.90 -5.16 -1.13
C ILE A 67 -13.20 -5.85 -0.66
N GLY A 68 -13.17 -6.45 0.53
CA GLY A 68 -14.31 -7.20 1.05
C GLY A 68 -14.27 -8.70 0.77
N GLU A 69 -13.33 -9.20 -0.04
CA GLU A 69 -13.22 -10.63 -0.27
C GLU A 69 -12.74 -11.38 0.99
N SER A 70 -13.16 -12.65 1.14
CA SER A 70 -12.69 -13.46 2.25
C SER A 70 -11.25 -13.95 2.01
N PRO A 71 -10.42 -14.06 3.06
CA PRO A 71 -9.10 -14.67 2.93
C PRO A 71 -9.12 -16.07 2.32
N GLN A 72 -10.15 -16.86 2.62
CA GLN A 72 -10.30 -18.22 2.09
C GLN A 72 -10.55 -18.22 0.57
N ALA A 73 -11.24 -17.21 0.04
CA ALA A 73 -11.42 -17.06 -1.40
C ALA A 73 -10.07 -16.74 -2.08
N LEU A 74 -9.29 -15.80 -1.54
CA LEU A 74 -7.97 -15.45 -2.08
C LEU A 74 -7.01 -16.64 -2.06
N ILE A 75 -6.91 -17.33 -0.91
CA ILE A 75 -6.09 -18.53 -0.74
C ILE A 75 -6.59 -19.65 -1.64
N GLY A 76 -7.90 -19.83 -1.79
CA GLY A 76 -8.49 -20.83 -2.67
C GLY A 76 -8.08 -20.65 -4.14
N ARG A 77 -7.95 -19.39 -4.60
CA ARG A 77 -7.55 -19.08 -5.99
C ARG A 77 -6.06 -19.28 -6.24
N TYR A 78 -5.19 -18.92 -5.30
CA TYR A 78 -3.74 -18.84 -5.54
C TYR A 78 -2.88 -19.79 -4.70
N GLY A 79 -3.47 -20.47 -3.72
CA GLY A 79 -2.83 -21.52 -2.93
C GLY A 79 -1.50 -21.07 -2.31
N LYS A 80 -0.45 -21.86 -2.55
CA LYS A 80 0.89 -21.63 -1.99
C LYS A 80 1.60 -20.36 -2.48
N ALA A 81 1.04 -19.65 -3.47
CA ALA A 81 1.60 -18.37 -3.90
C ALA A 81 1.25 -17.22 -2.96
N VAL A 82 0.24 -17.39 -2.09
CA VAL A 82 -0.12 -16.42 -1.06
C VAL A 82 0.67 -16.73 0.20
N ASP A 83 1.56 -15.84 0.59
CA ASP A 83 2.18 -15.85 1.91
C ASP A 83 1.18 -15.35 2.95
N VAL A 84 1.11 -16.04 4.09
CA VAL A 84 0.16 -15.74 5.17
C VAL A 84 0.98 -15.41 6.42
N ASP A 85 1.02 -14.12 6.79
CA ASP A 85 1.63 -13.67 8.03
C ASP A 85 0.57 -13.47 9.10
N ASN A 86 0.45 -14.45 9.99
CA ASN A 86 -0.48 -14.44 11.13
C ASN A 86 0.21 -14.19 12.47
N LYS A 87 1.46 -13.67 12.48
CA LYS A 87 2.21 -13.43 13.73
C LYS A 87 1.50 -12.45 14.66
N ASN A 88 0.70 -11.54 14.10
CA ASN A 88 -0.05 -10.53 14.85
C ASN A 88 -1.48 -10.97 15.21
N GLU A 89 -1.93 -12.15 14.79
CA GLU A 89 -3.31 -12.59 14.96
C GLU A 89 -3.68 -12.74 16.45
N GLN A 90 -2.79 -13.30 17.26
CA GLN A 90 -3.05 -13.52 18.69
C GLN A 90 -3.08 -12.21 19.50
N ALA A 91 -2.23 -11.24 19.15
CA ALA A 91 -2.08 -10.00 19.90
C ALA A 91 -3.07 -8.92 19.45
N TYR A 92 -3.35 -8.85 18.15
CA TYR A 92 -4.09 -7.75 17.53
C TYR A 92 -5.24 -8.20 16.64
N GLY A 93 -5.45 -9.50 16.43
CA GLY A 93 -6.50 -10.01 15.54
C GLY A 93 -6.23 -9.81 14.06
N VAL A 94 -5.02 -9.37 13.68
CA VAL A 94 -4.67 -9.01 12.30
C VAL A 94 -3.82 -10.09 11.62
N THR A 95 -4.18 -10.43 10.39
CA THR A 95 -3.44 -11.33 9.50
C THR A 95 -3.18 -10.65 8.16
N PHE A 96 -1.97 -10.81 7.61
CA PHE A 96 -1.60 -10.29 6.31
C PHE A 96 -1.51 -11.39 5.26
N TYR A 97 -1.92 -11.08 4.03
CA TYR A 97 -1.86 -11.96 2.88
C TYR A 97 -1.04 -11.27 1.80
N ALA A 98 0.06 -11.87 1.36
CA ALA A 98 0.96 -11.25 0.40
C ALA A 98 1.26 -12.15 -0.80
N VAL A 99 1.44 -11.53 -1.96
CA VAL A 99 2.00 -12.18 -3.16
C VAL A 99 3.10 -11.27 -3.67
N ASP A 100 4.34 -11.75 -3.60
CA ASP A 100 5.53 -11.03 -4.06
C ASP A 100 6.12 -11.72 -5.28
N TRP A 101 6.27 -10.97 -6.38
CA TRP A 101 6.90 -11.49 -7.57
C TRP A 101 8.42 -11.32 -7.49
N PRO A 102 9.19 -12.33 -7.92
CA PRO A 102 10.64 -12.21 -7.92
C PRO A 102 11.09 -11.15 -8.93
N ASP A 103 12.23 -10.50 -8.70
CA ASP A 103 12.70 -9.39 -9.55
C ASP A 103 12.81 -9.72 -11.05
N SER A 104 13.01 -11.00 -11.39
CA SER A 104 13.06 -11.51 -12.76
C SER A 104 11.71 -11.56 -13.48
N SER A 105 10.59 -11.39 -12.79
CA SER A 105 9.25 -11.39 -13.37
C SER A 105 8.38 -10.33 -12.71
N GLN A 106 7.66 -9.55 -13.49
CA GLN A 106 6.63 -8.67 -12.92
C GLN A 106 5.27 -9.34 -13.04
N GLY A 107 4.47 -9.19 -12.00
CA GLY A 107 3.09 -9.66 -11.96
C GLY A 107 2.11 -8.73 -12.63
N THR A 108 0.87 -9.19 -12.68
CA THR A 108 -0.29 -8.33 -12.89
C THR A 108 -1.20 -8.41 -11.67
N VAL A 109 -1.63 -7.26 -11.19
CA VAL A 109 -2.75 -7.16 -10.24
C VAL A 109 -3.96 -6.63 -11.00
N VAL A 110 -5.08 -7.32 -10.87
CA VAL A 110 -6.39 -6.91 -11.39
C VAL A 110 -7.24 -6.52 -10.19
N ILE A 111 -7.50 -5.23 -10.04
CA ILE A 111 -8.37 -4.70 -8.99
C ILE A 111 -9.81 -4.79 -9.50
N LYS A 112 -10.62 -5.63 -8.86
CA LYS A 112 -12.06 -5.73 -9.09
C LYS A 112 -12.80 -4.81 -8.11
N ASN A 113 -13.87 -4.20 -8.59
CA ASN A 113 -14.84 -3.50 -7.76
C ASN A 113 -16.19 -3.50 -8.48
N GLN A 114 -17.05 -4.47 -8.14
CA GLN A 114 -18.29 -4.73 -8.86
C GLN A 114 -18.05 -4.93 -10.38
N LYS A 115 -18.57 -4.05 -11.24
CA LYS A 115 -18.39 -4.09 -12.71
C LYS A 115 -17.11 -3.40 -13.18
N SER A 116 -16.40 -2.70 -12.30
CA SER A 116 -15.14 -2.04 -12.63
C SER A 116 -13.98 -3.01 -12.51
N GLU A 117 -13.02 -2.86 -13.42
CA GLU A 117 -11.74 -3.57 -13.40
C GLU A 117 -10.60 -2.61 -13.72
N VAL A 118 -9.56 -2.60 -12.88
CA VAL A 118 -8.30 -1.90 -13.17
C VAL A 118 -7.18 -2.93 -13.23
N ARG A 119 -6.55 -3.04 -14.40
CA ARG A 119 -5.41 -3.91 -14.63
C ARG A 119 -4.09 -3.14 -14.47
N LEU A 120 -3.25 -3.62 -13.57
CA LEU A 120 -1.93 -3.07 -13.27
C LEU A 120 -0.86 -4.07 -13.67
N ASP A 121 -0.39 -3.94 -14.90
CA ASP A 121 0.80 -4.63 -15.37
C ASP A 121 2.01 -4.02 -14.64
N THR A 122 3.05 -4.82 -14.35
CA THR A 122 4.30 -4.42 -13.66
C THR A 122 4.29 -4.50 -12.12
N ALA A 123 3.38 -5.27 -11.52
CA ALA A 123 3.34 -5.47 -10.09
C ALA A 123 4.59 -6.17 -9.54
N LEU A 124 5.09 -5.63 -8.43
CA LEU A 124 6.22 -6.16 -7.68
C LEU A 124 5.74 -6.98 -6.49
N GLY A 125 4.65 -6.53 -5.87
CA GLY A 125 4.00 -7.23 -4.79
C GLY A 125 2.64 -6.63 -4.48
N VAL A 126 1.78 -7.44 -3.86
CA VAL A 126 0.55 -7.00 -3.21
C VAL A 126 0.51 -7.55 -1.79
N SER A 127 -0.04 -6.78 -0.87
CA SER A 127 -0.37 -7.26 0.47
C SER A 127 -1.76 -6.77 0.86
N GLY A 128 -2.59 -7.63 1.42
CA GLY A 128 -3.88 -7.28 1.99
C GLY A 128 -3.96 -7.62 3.47
N SER A 129 -4.79 -6.89 4.21
CA SER A 129 -4.97 -7.07 5.65
C SER A 129 -6.38 -7.54 5.99
N PHE A 130 -6.47 -8.47 6.92
CA PHE A 130 -7.72 -8.94 7.52
C PHE A 130 -7.69 -8.70 9.03
N ASP A 131 -8.78 -8.18 9.56
CA ASP A 131 -8.98 -7.98 11.00
C ASP A 131 -10.15 -8.84 11.48
N LYS A 132 -9.84 -9.75 12.40
CA LYS A 132 -10.84 -10.64 13.01
C LYS A 132 -11.93 -9.89 13.78
N ALA A 133 -11.63 -8.72 14.34
CA ALA A 133 -12.62 -7.89 15.04
C ALA A 133 -13.67 -7.30 14.08
N HIS A 134 -13.35 -7.24 12.78
CA HIS A 134 -14.18 -6.73 11.70
C HIS A 134 -14.28 -7.74 10.55
N ALA A 135 -14.44 -9.02 10.89
CA ALA A 135 -14.42 -10.11 9.92
C ALA A 135 -15.48 -9.96 8.80
N GLU A 136 -16.56 -9.22 9.06
CA GLU A 136 -17.58 -8.87 8.07
C GLU A 136 -17.07 -7.98 6.93
N GLU A 137 -15.94 -7.29 7.12
CA GLU A 137 -15.29 -6.43 6.11
C GLU A 137 -14.34 -7.21 5.20
N GLY A 138 -14.13 -8.51 5.44
CA GLY A 138 -13.17 -9.32 4.68
C GLY A 138 -11.76 -8.74 4.72
N ILE A 139 -11.02 -8.86 3.61
CA ILE A 139 -9.78 -8.13 3.42
C ILE A 139 -10.13 -6.65 3.20
N TYR A 140 -9.81 -5.81 4.19
CA TYR A 140 -10.33 -4.44 4.30
C TYR A 140 -9.41 -3.39 3.65
N ASP A 141 -8.16 -3.73 3.38
CA ASP A 141 -7.20 -2.90 2.65
C ASP A 141 -6.25 -3.75 1.79
N TYR A 142 -5.71 -3.12 0.75
CA TYR A 142 -4.60 -3.65 -0.03
C TYR A 142 -3.53 -2.58 -0.26
N SER A 143 -2.26 -2.96 -0.19
CA SER A 143 -1.12 -2.18 -0.68
C SER A 143 -0.48 -2.91 -1.87
N ILE A 144 -0.35 -2.22 -3.00
CA ILE A 144 0.24 -2.73 -4.23
C ILE A 144 1.47 -1.90 -4.56
N SER A 145 2.57 -2.56 -4.92
CA SER A 145 3.80 -1.92 -5.37
C SER A 145 4.03 -2.22 -6.84
N LEU A 146 4.28 -1.17 -7.64
CA LEU A 146 4.56 -1.26 -9.08
C LEU A 146 5.89 -0.56 -9.40
N GLY A 147 6.52 -0.94 -10.52
CA GLY A 147 7.64 -0.20 -11.10
C GLY A 147 7.29 0.29 -12.50
N ILE A 148 7.52 1.57 -12.80
CA ILE A 148 7.23 2.12 -14.14
C ILE A 148 8.21 1.51 -15.16
N PRO A 149 7.75 0.92 -16.27
CA PRO A 149 8.63 0.24 -17.22
C PRO A 149 9.42 1.19 -18.15
N PRO A 150 10.67 0.86 -18.49
CA PRO A 150 11.46 -0.20 -17.88
C PRO A 150 11.77 0.15 -16.41
N ARG A 151 11.68 -0.86 -15.52
CA ARG A 151 11.80 -0.68 -14.06
C ARG A 151 13.02 0.17 -13.67
N ASN A 152 14.11 -0.02 -14.39
CA ASN A 152 15.32 0.79 -14.30
C ASN A 152 15.59 1.45 -15.66
N ASN A 153 16.19 2.63 -15.61
CA ASN A 153 16.67 3.35 -16.78
C ASN A 153 15.54 3.86 -17.69
N VAL A 154 14.42 4.29 -17.10
CA VAL A 154 13.36 5.02 -17.81
C VAL A 154 13.71 6.51 -17.86
N THR A 155 13.49 7.18 -18.99
CA THR A 155 13.65 8.65 -19.00
C THR A 155 12.56 9.30 -18.15
N HIS A 156 12.87 10.43 -17.51
CA HIS A 156 11.91 11.11 -16.64
C HIS A 156 10.60 11.48 -17.36
N ASP A 157 10.66 11.83 -18.65
CA ASP A 157 9.49 12.17 -19.44
C ASP A 157 8.65 10.96 -19.83
N GLN A 158 9.29 9.84 -20.20
CA GLN A 158 8.57 8.59 -20.42
C GLN A 158 7.86 8.12 -19.15
N ALA A 159 8.53 8.22 -17.99
CA ALA A 159 7.92 7.84 -16.72
C ALA A 159 6.69 8.70 -16.39
N ARG A 160 6.78 10.02 -16.61
CA ARG A 160 5.68 10.97 -16.48
C ARG A 160 4.49 10.55 -17.33
N LEU A 161 4.69 10.35 -18.63
CA LEU A 161 3.61 10.00 -19.55
C LEU A 161 2.97 8.64 -19.20
N GLN A 162 3.77 7.63 -18.87
CA GLN A 162 3.25 6.32 -18.49
C GLN A 162 2.46 6.35 -17.17
N PHE A 163 2.93 7.13 -16.19
CA PHE A 163 2.20 7.31 -14.93
C PHE A 163 0.83 7.94 -15.16
N TYR A 164 0.74 8.99 -15.98
CA TYR A 164 -0.54 9.63 -16.29
C TYR A 164 -1.46 8.76 -17.16
N GLU A 165 -0.92 7.93 -18.06
CA GLU A 165 -1.72 6.93 -18.77
C GLU A 165 -2.26 5.84 -17.83
N MET A 166 -1.54 5.50 -16.75
CA MET A 166 -2.08 4.64 -15.68
C MET A 166 -3.24 5.34 -14.93
N LEU A 167 -3.09 6.60 -14.55
CA LEU A 167 -4.19 7.36 -13.91
C LEU A 167 -5.42 7.46 -14.81
N LYS A 168 -5.22 7.70 -16.10
CA LYS A 168 -6.30 7.74 -17.10
C LYS A 168 -7.03 6.40 -17.21
N ARG A 169 -6.31 5.27 -17.20
CA ARG A 169 -6.94 3.93 -17.18
C ARG A 169 -7.77 3.70 -15.91
N ILE A 170 -7.29 4.17 -14.76
CA ILE A 170 -8.07 4.15 -13.50
C ILE A 170 -9.38 4.94 -13.67
N GLN A 171 -9.32 6.17 -14.21
CA GLN A 171 -10.51 6.97 -14.47
C GLN A 171 -11.47 6.33 -15.47
N GLN A 172 -10.96 5.73 -16.54
CA GLN A 172 -11.76 5.02 -17.56
C GLN A 172 -12.47 3.79 -16.98
N ALA A 173 -11.94 3.17 -15.93
CA ALA A 173 -12.62 2.11 -15.19
C ALA A 173 -13.75 2.63 -14.26
N GLY A 174 -13.98 3.94 -14.23
CA GLY A 174 -15.08 4.58 -13.49
C GLY A 174 -14.68 5.20 -12.16
N TRP A 175 -13.41 5.06 -11.75
CA TRP A 175 -12.89 5.70 -10.54
C TRP A 175 -12.88 7.21 -10.69
N LYS A 176 -13.46 7.91 -9.71
CA LYS A 176 -13.57 9.37 -9.74
C LYS A 176 -12.61 9.99 -8.75
N ARG A 177 -12.03 11.15 -9.12
CA ARG A 177 -11.17 11.92 -8.22
C ARG A 177 -11.88 12.16 -6.88
N TRP A 178 -11.17 11.91 -5.80
CA TRP A 178 -11.65 12.13 -4.44
C TRP A 178 -10.73 13.12 -3.70
N ILE A 179 -11.32 14.02 -2.93
CA ILE A 179 -10.62 15.03 -2.12
C ILE A 179 -11.15 14.92 -0.70
N TYR A 180 -10.25 14.82 0.28
CA TYR A 180 -10.62 14.85 1.70
C TYR A 180 -11.64 15.97 2.01
N PRO A 181 -12.71 15.72 2.78
CA PRO A 181 -13.76 16.69 3.08
C PRO A 181 -13.28 18.03 3.67
N GLU A 182 -12.11 18.05 4.30
CA GLU A 182 -11.41 19.20 4.88
C GLU A 182 -10.46 19.91 3.91
N ASN A 183 -10.04 19.23 2.84
CA ASN A 183 -9.10 19.78 1.88
C ASN A 183 -9.79 20.71 0.86
N PRO A 184 -9.11 21.79 0.44
CA PRO A 184 -9.67 22.75 -0.52
C PRO A 184 -9.86 22.11 -1.90
N ARG A 185 -10.95 22.50 -2.59
CA ARG A 185 -11.28 22.00 -3.93
C ARG A 185 -10.48 22.71 -5.01
N LEU A 186 -9.19 22.40 -5.07
CA LEU A 186 -8.31 22.89 -6.13
C LEU A 186 -8.31 21.90 -7.30
N ALA A 187 -8.37 22.42 -8.52
CA ALA A 187 -8.37 21.62 -9.75
C ALA A 187 -7.20 22.00 -10.66
N GLY A 188 -6.84 21.08 -11.56
CA GLY A 188 -5.78 21.24 -12.54
C GLY A 188 -4.49 21.89 -12.01
N ALA A 189 -4.07 22.95 -12.71
CA ALA A 189 -2.86 23.71 -12.38
C ALA A 189 -2.88 24.33 -10.98
N GLU A 190 -4.05 24.65 -10.41
CA GLU A 190 -4.15 25.22 -9.07
C GLU A 190 -3.81 24.19 -7.99
N ALA A 191 -4.29 22.95 -8.15
CA ALA A 191 -3.94 21.85 -7.26
C ALA A 191 -2.44 21.57 -7.30
N PHE A 192 -1.89 21.59 -8.52
CA PHE A 192 -0.47 21.39 -8.76
C PHE A 192 0.39 22.50 -8.13
N ARG A 193 0.04 23.77 -8.39
CA ARG A 193 0.71 24.95 -7.83
C ARG A 193 0.71 24.91 -6.31
N TYR A 194 -0.42 24.55 -5.69
CA TYR A 194 -0.52 24.43 -4.24
C TYR A 194 0.37 23.30 -3.69
N ARG A 195 0.41 22.13 -4.36
CA ARG A 195 1.25 20.99 -3.94
C ARG A 195 2.74 21.32 -3.95
N LEU A 196 3.18 22.22 -4.82
CA LEU A 196 4.59 22.67 -4.84
C LEU A 196 4.94 23.63 -3.69
N VAL A 197 3.95 24.20 -2.99
CA VAL A 197 4.20 25.03 -1.82
C VAL A 197 4.55 24.13 -0.64
N LYS A 198 5.75 24.34 -0.09
CA LYS A 198 6.26 23.61 1.08
C LYS A 198 5.29 23.80 2.27
N ASP A 199 5.06 22.72 3.02
CA ASP A 199 4.20 22.68 4.21
C ASP A 199 2.69 22.90 3.96
N GLN A 200 2.26 22.93 2.69
CA GLN A 200 0.85 23.03 2.28
C GLN A 200 0.44 21.71 1.62
N GLY A 201 -0.10 20.79 2.42
CA GLY A 201 -0.55 19.48 1.95
C GLY A 201 -1.81 19.60 1.08
N VAL A 202 -1.68 19.55 -0.24
CA VAL A 202 -2.75 18.92 -1.06
C VAL A 202 -2.48 17.44 -1.04
N ASP A 203 -3.45 16.69 -0.55
CA ASP A 203 -3.37 15.23 -0.46
C ASP A 203 -3.89 14.52 -1.72
N SER A 204 -4.42 15.24 -2.71
CA SER A 204 -4.89 14.65 -3.97
C SER A 204 -4.78 15.64 -5.13
N LEU A 205 -3.80 15.40 -6.01
CA LEU A 205 -3.68 16.13 -7.28
C LEU A 205 -4.81 15.77 -8.25
N ASP A 206 -4.96 16.61 -9.27
CA ASP A 206 -5.90 16.37 -10.36
C ASP A 206 -5.31 15.36 -11.36
N PRO A 207 -5.93 14.18 -11.55
CA PRO A 207 -5.44 13.18 -12.49
C PRO A 207 -5.57 13.61 -13.96
N GLU A 208 -6.42 14.59 -14.27
CA GLU A 208 -6.61 15.09 -15.65
C GLU A 208 -5.56 16.14 -16.05
N TYR A 209 -4.83 16.69 -15.07
CA TYR A 209 -3.79 17.67 -15.32
C TYR A 209 -2.41 17.03 -15.40
N VAL A 210 -1.90 16.98 -16.64
CA VAL A 210 -0.56 16.47 -16.95
C VAL A 210 0.44 17.64 -16.97
N PRO A 211 1.34 17.77 -15.97
CA PRO A 211 2.35 18.82 -15.94
C PRO A 211 3.41 18.57 -17.01
N GLY A 212 4.14 19.63 -17.37
CA GLY A 212 5.37 19.51 -18.16
C GLY A 212 6.49 18.81 -17.37
N LEU A 213 7.55 18.40 -18.07
CA LEU A 213 8.69 17.68 -17.45
C LEU A 213 9.35 18.48 -16.32
N GLU A 214 9.57 19.78 -16.53
CA GLU A 214 10.21 20.63 -15.52
C GLU A 214 9.44 20.63 -14.20
N ASP A 215 8.11 20.75 -14.29
CA ASP A 215 7.22 20.77 -13.14
C ASP A 215 7.07 19.39 -12.50
N TRP A 216 6.98 18.34 -13.31
CA TRP A 216 7.02 16.95 -12.86
C TRP A 216 8.25 16.66 -11.98
N MET A 217 9.41 17.19 -12.37
CA MET A 217 10.65 17.01 -11.61
C MET A 217 10.66 17.75 -10.28
N LYS A 218 9.81 18.78 -10.10
CA LYS A 218 9.65 19.52 -8.84
C LYS A 218 8.69 18.86 -7.85
N LEU A 219 7.86 17.91 -8.30
CA LEU A 219 6.93 17.23 -7.40
C LEU A 219 7.69 16.58 -6.24
N PRO A 220 7.18 16.61 -5.00
CA PRO A 220 7.73 15.80 -3.92
C PRO A 220 7.44 14.30 -4.15
N ASP A 221 8.28 13.44 -3.60
CA ASP A 221 7.94 12.01 -3.50
C ASP A 221 6.70 11.80 -2.64
N MET A 222 6.03 10.66 -2.84
CA MET A 222 4.77 10.31 -2.19
C MET A 222 3.66 11.35 -2.45
N THR A 223 3.74 12.09 -3.56
CA THR A 223 2.62 12.90 -4.03
C THR A 223 1.46 11.98 -4.40
N SER A 224 0.25 12.33 -3.94
CA SER A 224 -0.94 11.50 -4.00
C SER A 224 -1.93 11.92 -5.08
N TRP A 225 -2.57 10.94 -5.69
CA TRP A 225 -3.78 11.06 -6.50
C TRP A 225 -4.81 10.10 -5.93
N ARG A 226 -5.92 10.64 -5.44
CA ARG A 226 -6.94 9.85 -4.74
C ARG A 226 -8.19 9.70 -5.57
N PHE A 227 -8.75 8.51 -5.49
CA PHE A 227 -9.96 8.13 -6.19
C PHE A 227 -10.93 7.44 -5.26
N TYR A 228 -12.18 7.40 -5.67
CA TYR A 228 -13.24 6.64 -5.03
C TYR A 228 -14.12 5.97 -6.08
N LEU A 229 -14.56 4.76 -5.74
CA LEU A 229 -15.58 4.02 -6.48
C LEU A 229 -16.28 3.03 -5.54
N ASN A 230 -17.61 3.03 -5.51
CA ASN A 230 -18.45 2.01 -4.88
C ASN A 230 -18.00 1.59 -3.46
N GLY A 231 -17.81 2.55 -2.56
CA GLY A 231 -17.39 2.26 -1.18
C GLY A 231 -15.91 1.91 -0.98
N VAL A 232 -15.05 2.10 -1.99
CA VAL A 232 -13.60 1.88 -1.91
C VAL A 232 -12.84 3.15 -2.26
N TYR A 233 -11.84 3.48 -1.45
CA TYR A 233 -10.88 4.55 -1.71
C TYR A 233 -9.61 3.96 -2.31
N MET A 234 -9.00 4.69 -3.25
CA MET A 234 -7.71 4.38 -3.84
C MET A 234 -6.79 5.59 -3.69
N ASP A 235 -5.58 5.40 -3.16
CA ASP A 235 -4.52 6.40 -3.14
C ASP A 235 -3.33 5.91 -3.97
N VAL A 236 -3.03 6.63 -5.04
CA VAL A 236 -1.90 6.36 -5.94
C VAL A 236 -0.79 7.34 -5.61
N GLN A 237 0.36 6.81 -5.19
CA GLN A 237 1.52 7.58 -4.80
C GLN A 237 2.72 7.20 -5.67
N MET A 238 3.52 8.19 -6.05
CA MET A 238 4.74 7.99 -6.80
C MET A 238 5.96 8.42 -6.01
N SER A 239 7.02 7.62 -6.08
CA SER A 239 8.36 7.95 -5.58
C SER A 239 9.42 7.69 -6.65
N ARG A 240 10.55 8.38 -6.54
CA ARG A 240 11.70 8.24 -7.44
C ARG A 240 12.92 7.72 -6.69
N ASP A 241 13.85 7.13 -7.43
CA ASP A 241 15.21 6.95 -6.92
C ASP A 241 15.89 8.32 -6.79
N SER A 242 16.06 8.76 -5.55
CA SER A 242 16.64 10.07 -5.22
C SER A 242 18.09 10.23 -5.69
N THR A 243 18.78 9.14 -6.01
CA THR A 243 20.14 9.16 -6.56
C THR A 243 20.19 9.36 -8.08
N ARG A 244 19.03 9.33 -8.75
CA ARG A 244 18.89 9.36 -10.22
C ARG A 244 17.92 10.44 -10.69
N MET A 245 18.20 11.70 -10.33
CA MET A 245 17.30 12.84 -10.53
C MET A 245 17.78 13.85 -11.60
N LYS A 246 18.88 13.57 -12.30
CA LYS A 246 19.34 14.43 -13.40
C LYS A 246 18.41 14.25 -14.60
N VAL A 247 17.81 15.34 -15.05
CA VAL A 247 16.72 15.35 -16.05
C VAL A 247 17.11 14.68 -17.38
N ASP A 248 18.38 14.79 -17.77
CA ASP A 248 18.97 14.26 -19.00
C ASP A 248 19.50 12.82 -18.86
N GLU A 249 19.52 12.26 -17.65
CA GLU A 249 19.89 10.87 -17.39
C GLU A 249 18.65 10.02 -17.09
N PRO A 250 18.70 8.69 -17.33
CA PRO A 250 17.60 7.82 -16.96
C PRO A 250 17.42 7.69 -15.44
N GLY A 251 16.16 7.61 -14.99
CA GLY A 251 15.75 7.42 -13.61
C GLY A 251 15.20 6.02 -13.31
N ALA A 252 14.60 5.90 -12.12
CA ALA A 252 13.80 4.76 -11.69
C ALA A 252 12.63 5.27 -10.85
N TYR A 253 11.45 4.67 -11.05
CA TYR A 253 10.18 5.15 -10.50
C TYR A 253 9.40 3.99 -9.88
N PHE A 254 8.86 4.24 -8.70
CA PHE A 254 8.05 3.30 -7.94
C PHE A 254 6.68 3.91 -7.70
N VAL A 255 5.65 3.11 -7.89
CA VAL A 255 4.26 3.49 -7.58
C VAL A 255 3.76 2.61 -6.45
N LYS A 256 3.18 3.24 -5.44
CA LYS A 256 2.41 2.58 -4.40
C LYS A 256 0.94 2.89 -4.62
N ILE A 257 0.10 1.86 -4.64
CA ILE A 257 -1.35 2.01 -4.66
C ILE A 257 -1.90 1.43 -3.37
N LYS A 258 -2.64 2.22 -2.61
CA LYS A 258 -3.39 1.76 -1.44
C LYS A 258 -4.87 1.71 -1.79
N LEU A 259 -5.53 0.60 -1.52
CA LEU A 259 -6.98 0.45 -1.52
C LEU A 259 -7.48 0.34 -0.09
N GLU A 260 -8.62 0.94 0.22
CA GLU A 260 -9.21 0.88 1.55
C GLU A 260 -10.74 0.91 1.49
N GLY A 261 -11.39 -0.01 2.21
CA GLY A 261 -12.84 -0.04 2.32
C GLY A 261 -13.40 1.12 3.14
N TYR A 262 -14.63 1.54 2.83
CA TYR A 262 -15.28 2.72 3.43
C TYR A 262 -15.29 2.71 4.96
N ALA A 263 -15.68 1.58 5.56
CA ALA A 263 -15.79 1.46 7.00
C ALA A 263 -14.43 1.60 7.69
N ASN A 264 -13.39 0.91 7.19
CA ASN A 264 -12.05 1.03 7.72
C ASN A 264 -11.49 2.45 7.57
N PHE A 265 -11.68 3.07 6.41
CA PHE A 265 -11.22 4.43 6.14
C PHE A 265 -11.77 5.45 7.16
N TRP A 266 -13.09 5.46 7.34
CA TRP A 266 -13.73 6.43 8.24
C TRP A 266 -13.60 6.07 9.71
N ARG A 267 -13.58 4.78 10.07
CA ARG A 267 -13.27 4.33 11.42
C ARG A 267 -11.88 4.81 11.84
N ASN A 268 -10.89 4.73 10.96
CA ASN A 268 -9.52 5.15 11.25
C ASN A 268 -9.29 6.67 11.21
N ALA A 269 -10.27 7.45 10.75
CA ALA A 269 -10.24 8.91 10.86
C ALA A 269 -10.47 9.39 12.31
N LEU A 270 -10.94 8.51 13.19
CA LEU A 270 -11.17 8.79 14.61
C LEU A 270 -10.05 8.21 15.50
N ASN A 271 -9.94 8.78 16.69
CA ASN A 271 -9.08 8.25 17.75
C ASN A 271 -9.50 6.82 18.11
N GLU A 272 -8.55 6.00 18.54
CA GLU A 272 -8.77 4.57 18.83
C GLU A 272 -9.98 4.30 19.73
N GLN A 273 -10.18 5.11 20.76
CA GLN A 273 -11.27 5.01 21.73
C GLN A 273 -12.66 5.26 21.12
N ASP A 274 -12.71 6.08 20.07
CA ASP A 274 -13.94 6.50 19.41
C ASP A 274 -14.32 5.58 18.23
N ARG A 275 -13.38 4.75 17.76
CA ARG A 275 -13.57 3.85 16.62
C ARG A 275 -14.76 2.91 16.74
N PRO A 276 -15.10 2.33 17.90
CA PRO A 276 -16.29 1.49 18.03
C PRO A 276 -17.61 2.24 17.74
N HIS A 277 -17.63 3.56 17.98
CA HIS A 277 -18.79 4.44 17.80
C HIS A 277 -18.70 5.30 16.53
N TRP A 278 -17.83 4.92 15.59
CA TRP A 278 -17.49 5.78 14.47
C TRP A 278 -18.71 6.22 13.65
N ARG A 279 -19.71 5.35 13.48
CA ARG A 279 -20.94 5.66 12.74
C ARG A 279 -21.77 6.77 13.39
N ASP A 280 -21.82 6.79 14.72
CA ASP A 280 -22.56 7.81 15.48
C ASP A 280 -21.84 9.16 15.44
N LEU A 281 -20.50 9.14 15.42
CA LEU A 281 -19.65 10.32 15.40
C LEU A 281 -19.45 10.90 13.99
N PHE A 282 -19.63 10.07 12.96
CA PHE A 282 -19.34 10.41 11.57
C PHE A 282 -20.05 11.69 11.07
N PRO A 283 -21.36 11.91 11.30
CA PRO A 283 -22.01 13.16 10.88
C PRO A 283 -21.42 14.41 11.53
N GLY A 284 -20.93 14.29 12.77
CA GLY A 284 -20.24 15.37 13.46
C GLY A 284 -18.88 15.68 12.83
N LEU A 285 -18.10 14.63 12.56
CA LEU A 285 -16.80 14.70 11.89
C LEU A 285 -16.92 15.35 10.50
N GLN A 286 -17.88 14.94 9.69
CA GLN A 286 -18.10 15.51 8.36
C GLN A 286 -18.40 17.02 8.42
N ARG A 287 -19.26 17.46 9.35
CA ARG A 287 -19.54 18.89 9.54
C ARG A 287 -18.29 19.66 9.92
N GLN A 288 -17.46 19.11 10.80
CA GLN A 288 -16.18 19.73 11.18
C GLN A 288 -15.26 19.87 9.96
N MET A 289 -15.04 18.78 9.22
CA MET A 289 -14.17 18.79 8.04
C MET A 289 -14.66 19.81 6.99
N HIS A 290 -15.96 19.88 6.71
CA HIS A 290 -16.49 20.88 5.78
C HIS A 290 -16.30 22.33 6.26
N ALA A 291 -16.38 22.58 7.57
CA ALA A 291 -16.08 23.90 8.13
C ALA A 291 -14.59 24.24 8.00
N GLU A 292 -13.70 23.27 8.19
CA GLU A 292 -12.26 23.42 7.96
C GLU A 292 -11.95 23.73 6.49
N ARG A 293 -12.57 23.01 5.55
CA ARG A 293 -12.49 23.29 4.11
C ARG A 293 -12.93 24.70 3.78
N ALA A 294 -14.08 25.15 4.29
CA ALA A 294 -14.59 26.48 4.02
C ALA A 294 -13.60 27.58 4.46
N ASN A 295 -13.00 27.41 5.66
CA ASN A 295 -11.98 28.31 6.18
C ASN A 295 -10.69 28.29 5.34
N ALA A 296 -10.25 27.11 4.90
CA ALA A 296 -9.06 26.96 4.05
C ALA A 296 -9.29 27.61 2.67
N GLU A 297 -10.42 27.33 2.03
CA GLU A 297 -10.79 27.89 0.73
C GLU A 297 -10.90 29.42 0.77
N GLN A 298 -11.42 30.00 1.87
CA GLN A 298 -11.45 31.46 2.03
C GLN A 298 -10.05 32.08 2.07
N LYS A 299 -9.11 31.46 2.80
CA LYS A 299 -7.71 31.92 2.86
C LYS A 299 -7.04 31.81 1.49
N LEU A 300 -7.28 30.73 0.77
CA LEU A 300 -6.69 30.50 -0.55
C LEU A 300 -7.23 31.46 -1.61
N LYS A 301 -8.52 31.80 -1.58
CA LYS A 301 -9.09 32.85 -2.42
C LYS A 301 -8.38 34.19 -2.20
N ALA A 302 -8.11 34.56 -0.95
CA ALA A 302 -7.36 35.77 -0.62
C ALA A 302 -5.89 35.75 -1.11
N GLN A 303 -5.33 34.56 -1.36
CA GLN A 303 -4.01 34.36 -1.94
C GLN A 303 -4.05 34.21 -3.48
N GLY A 304 -5.21 34.43 -4.12
CA GLY A 304 -5.37 34.36 -5.57
C GLY A 304 -5.60 32.96 -6.14
N TYR A 305 -5.88 31.95 -5.31
CA TYR A 305 -6.26 30.63 -5.82
C TYR A 305 -7.69 30.62 -6.36
N THR A 306 -7.91 29.84 -7.42
CA THR A 306 -9.25 29.53 -7.91
C THR A 306 -9.76 28.24 -7.27
N ILE A 307 -10.92 28.32 -6.61
CA ILE A 307 -11.58 27.18 -5.97
C ILE A 307 -12.66 26.65 -6.90
N ASP A 308 -12.61 25.35 -7.18
CA ASP A 308 -13.67 24.64 -7.89
C ASP A 308 -14.85 24.38 -6.94
N THR A 309 -15.76 25.36 -6.86
CA THR A 309 -16.97 25.25 -6.05
C THR A 309 -18.00 24.29 -6.65
N SER A 310 -17.82 23.83 -7.89
CA SER A 310 -18.69 22.87 -8.56
C SER A 310 -18.38 21.42 -8.15
N TYR A 311 -17.13 21.14 -7.78
CA TYR A 311 -16.71 19.82 -7.30
C TYR A 311 -17.53 19.34 -6.10
N ARG A 312 -17.92 18.07 -6.15
CA ARG A 312 -18.53 17.30 -5.07
C ARG A 312 -17.81 15.97 -4.97
N ASN A 313 -17.56 15.50 -3.75
CA ASN A 313 -16.94 14.19 -3.63
C ASN A 313 -17.91 13.11 -4.12
N PRO A 314 -17.41 12.08 -4.82
CA PRO A 314 -18.27 11.02 -5.35
C PRO A 314 -18.97 10.22 -4.25
N ASP A 315 -18.36 10.04 -3.08
CA ASP A 315 -18.89 9.30 -1.91
C ASP A 315 -20.06 10.03 -1.20
N GLU A 316 -20.11 11.35 -1.29
CA GLU A 316 -21.24 12.17 -0.80
C GLU A 316 -22.49 12.00 -1.69
N THR A 317 -22.30 11.61 -2.95
CA THR A 317 -23.36 11.53 -3.97
C THR A 317 -23.77 10.10 -4.31
N SER A 318 -22.88 9.14 -4.09
CA SER A 318 -23.21 7.74 -4.15
C SER A 318 -24.04 7.40 -2.91
N GLY A 319 -25.20 6.77 -3.08
CA GLY A 319 -25.97 6.21 -1.96
C GLY A 319 -25.25 5.13 -1.14
N ASP A 320 -23.95 4.96 -1.37
CA ASP A 320 -22.98 4.07 -0.73
C ASP A 320 -22.61 4.58 0.68
N GLN A 321 -23.63 4.83 1.49
CA GLN A 321 -23.47 4.75 2.95
C GLN A 321 -23.22 3.28 3.32
N PRO A 322 -22.48 2.99 4.40
CA PRO A 322 -21.57 1.86 4.53
C PRO A 322 -22.18 0.55 4.06
N ILE A 323 -21.42 -0.18 3.25
CA ILE A 323 -21.67 -1.57 2.82
C ILE A 323 -22.39 -2.27 3.97
N SER A 324 -23.70 -2.42 3.82
CA SER A 324 -24.45 -3.26 4.75
C SER A 324 -23.86 -4.65 4.61
N PRO A 325 -23.61 -5.38 5.71
CA PRO A 325 -23.04 -6.72 5.63
C PRO A 325 -23.84 -7.53 4.62
N PRO A 326 -23.21 -8.37 3.78
CA PRO A 326 -23.92 -9.18 2.80
C PRO A 326 -25.08 -9.85 3.54
N GLY A 327 -26.30 -9.52 3.11
CA GLY A 327 -27.51 -9.94 3.78
C GLY A 327 -27.43 -11.44 3.99
N LYS A 328 -27.68 -11.90 5.23
CA LYS A 328 -27.75 -13.31 5.58
C LYS A 328 -28.57 -14.01 4.49
N THR A 329 -27.93 -14.78 3.63
CA THR A 329 -28.64 -15.73 2.78
C THR A 329 -29.37 -16.65 3.74
N GLY A 330 -30.68 -16.45 3.83
CA GLY A 330 -31.54 -17.24 4.68
C GLY A 330 -31.34 -18.71 4.34
N ALA A 331 -30.84 -19.47 5.31
CA ALA A 331 -31.12 -20.90 5.33
C ALA A 331 -32.64 -21.05 5.45
N LYS A 332 -33.26 -21.54 4.38
CA LYS A 332 -34.53 -22.25 4.45
C LYS A 332 -34.26 -23.71 4.19
#